data_AF-A0A0C3FQ16-F1
#
_entry.id   AF-A0A0C3FQ16-F1
#
_cell.length_a   1.000
_cell.length_b   1.000
_cell.length_c   1.000
_cell.angle_alpha   90.00
_cell.angle_beta   90.00
_cell.angle_gamma   90.00
#
_symmetry.space_group_name_H-M   'P 1'
#
loop_
_entity.id
_entity.type
_entity.pdbx_description
1 polymer ?
#
loop_
_entity_poly.entity_id
_entity_poly.type
_entity_poly.pdbx_seq_one_letter_code
_entity_poly.pdbx_strand_id
1 'polypeptide(L)'
;MVHDAGEVFDAVLQVLQGFEFLHRHLIAHRDVAADNILINFSDSRLTPPPERGKLPMPFRGRTRCILCSCYQCLPMRCFLVFPVRYYIIDFEYSVRFPEDSTPERHAVTGLSDIKDGSDHPDDYVHDLFPEMLLPEPHCPFKSDAYQLGEIFLSHFCLLETEYPDLIKVFQSMTAVNPSCRPTVAEALKSIQEYHDGAQFKGPVPKPAIDPIPIEVRFQKIREANA
;
A
#
# COMPACT_ATOMS: atom_id res chain seq x y z
N MET A 1 18.73 -11.79 -9.16
CA MET A 1 18.15 -10.77 -8.27
C MET A 1 17.46 -9.73 -9.10
N VAL A 2 16.14 -9.59 -8.96
CA VAL A 2 15.28 -8.69 -9.76
C VAL A 2 15.10 -7.32 -9.05
N HIS A 3 15.50 -7.21 -7.78
CA HIS A 3 15.50 -5.96 -7.01
C HIS A 3 16.81 -5.84 -6.20
N ASP A 4 17.30 -4.61 -5.99
CA ASP A 4 18.32 -4.32 -4.98
C ASP A 4 17.65 -4.17 -3.61
N ALA A 5 18.22 -4.79 -2.58
CA ALA A 5 17.60 -4.83 -1.26
C ALA A 5 17.50 -3.43 -0.63
N GLY A 6 18.55 -2.60 -0.77
CA GLY A 6 18.57 -1.26 -0.20
C GLY A 6 17.47 -0.38 -0.80
N GLU A 7 17.23 -0.50 -2.10
CA GLU A 7 16.17 0.23 -2.81
C GLU A 7 14.76 -0.21 -2.38
N VAL A 8 14.55 -1.51 -2.13
CA VAL A 8 13.26 -2.03 -1.63
C VAL A 8 12.97 -1.48 -0.24
N PHE A 9 13.94 -1.56 0.67
CA PHE A 9 13.77 -1.05 2.02
C PHE A 9 13.56 0.47 2.03
N ASP A 10 14.33 1.23 1.24
CA ASP A 10 14.17 2.68 1.13
C ASP A 10 12.76 3.04 0.63
N ALA A 11 12.26 2.35 -0.39
CA ALA A 11 10.90 2.56 -0.91
C ALA A 11 9.82 2.28 0.14
N VAL A 12 9.87 1.10 0.76
CA VAL A 12 8.87 0.65 1.74
C VAL A 12 8.88 1.55 2.97
N LEU A 13 10.06 1.88 3.49
CA LEU A 13 10.20 2.75 4.67
C LEU A 13 9.70 4.17 4.38
N GLN A 14 10.08 4.78 3.25
CA GLN A 14 9.62 6.14 2.92
C GLN A 14 8.10 6.22 2.75
N VAL A 15 7.48 5.23 2.08
CA VAL A 15 6.02 5.20 1.91
C VAL A 15 5.32 5.00 3.26
N LEU A 16 5.77 4.05 4.08
CA LEU A 16 5.22 3.82 5.41
C LEU A 16 5.39 5.04 6.33
N GLN A 17 6.52 5.75 6.25
CA GLN A 17 6.74 7.01 6.97
C GLN A 17 5.75 8.09 6.55
N GLY A 18 5.47 8.21 5.24
CA GLY A 18 4.47 9.14 4.73
C GLY A 18 3.07 8.83 5.26
N PHE A 19 2.65 7.56 5.24
CA PHE A 19 1.35 7.15 5.75
C PHE A 19 1.25 7.21 7.28
N GLU A 20 2.32 6.89 8.02
CA GLU A 20 2.39 7.10 9.47
C GLU A 20 2.16 8.56 9.80
N PHE A 21 2.80 9.47 9.05
CA PHE A 21 2.61 10.90 9.22
C PHE A 21 1.15 11.31 8.99
N LEU A 22 0.50 10.81 7.94
CA LEU A 22 -0.93 11.07 7.69
C LEU A 22 -1.79 10.57 8.86
N HIS A 23 -1.60 9.32 9.27
CA HIS A 23 -2.39 8.68 10.33
C HIS A 23 -2.21 9.38 11.67
N ARG A 24 -1.00 9.83 12.00
CA ARG A 24 -0.70 10.62 13.21
C ARG A 24 -1.40 11.99 13.22
N HIS A 25 -1.68 12.56 12.05
CA HIS A 25 -2.49 13.79 11.92
C HIS A 25 -3.97 13.50 11.70
N LEU A 26 -4.41 12.27 11.98
CA LEU A 26 -5.77 11.78 11.83
C LEU A 26 -6.33 11.90 10.41
N ILE A 27 -5.44 11.77 9.41
CA ILE A 27 -5.79 11.75 8.00
C ILE A 27 -5.71 10.30 7.51
N ALA A 28 -6.82 9.77 7.01
CA ALA A 28 -6.83 8.51 6.27
C ALA A 28 -6.95 8.80 4.77
N HIS A 29 -6.11 8.17 3.95
CA HIS A 29 -6.02 8.45 2.53
C HIS A 29 -7.23 7.92 1.76
N ARG A 30 -7.65 6.68 2.08
CA ARG A 30 -8.82 5.96 1.55
C ARG A 30 -8.79 5.54 0.08
N ASP A 31 -7.80 6.00 -0.67
CA ASP A 31 -7.55 5.56 -2.04
C ASP A 31 -6.06 5.24 -2.26
N VAL A 32 -5.58 4.21 -1.58
CA VAL A 32 -4.16 3.89 -1.57
C VAL A 32 -3.85 2.97 -2.74
N ALA A 33 -3.29 3.55 -3.79
CA ALA A 33 -2.89 2.83 -5.00
C ALA A 33 -1.41 3.11 -5.35
N ALA A 34 -0.79 2.19 -6.09
CA ALA A 34 0.58 2.39 -6.59
C ALA A 34 0.68 3.61 -7.53
N ASP A 35 -0.42 3.96 -8.19
CA ASP A 35 -0.55 5.12 -9.10
C ASP A 35 -0.57 6.45 -8.31
N ASN A 36 -1.00 6.41 -7.05
CA ASN A 36 -1.06 7.54 -6.13
C ASN A 36 0.25 7.73 -5.33
N ILE A 37 1.32 7.01 -5.72
CA ILE A 37 2.66 7.17 -5.16
C ILE A 37 3.60 7.59 -6.30
N LEU A 38 4.13 8.81 -6.21
CA LEU A 38 5.07 9.36 -7.19
C LEU A 38 6.51 9.27 -6.70
N ILE A 39 7.44 9.34 -7.65
CA ILE A 39 8.89 9.45 -7.38
C ILE A 39 9.49 10.67 -8.08
N ASN A 40 10.54 11.25 -7.48
CA ASN A 40 11.35 12.33 -8.08
C ASN A 40 12.22 11.85 -9.27
N PHE A 41 11.61 11.29 -10.32
CA PHE A 41 12.36 10.75 -11.46
C PHE A 41 12.92 11.82 -12.43
N SER A 42 12.68 13.11 -12.19
CA SER A 42 12.94 14.18 -13.18
C SER A 42 14.06 15.18 -12.85
N ASP A 43 14.93 14.93 -11.86
CA ASP A 43 16.07 15.84 -11.59
C ASP A 43 17.35 15.49 -12.36
N SER A 44 17.37 14.40 -13.13
CA SER A 44 18.52 14.15 -14.00
C SER A 44 18.34 14.94 -15.30
N ARG A 45 19.21 15.92 -15.56
CA ARG A 45 19.38 16.64 -16.85
C ARG A 45 19.78 15.70 -18.02
N LEU A 46 19.59 14.39 -17.84
CA LEU A 46 20.09 13.28 -18.65
C LEU A 46 18.95 12.36 -19.12
N THR A 47 17.73 12.49 -18.60
CA THR A 47 16.58 11.69 -19.03
C THR A 47 15.65 12.50 -19.92
N PRO A 48 15.36 12.06 -21.16
CA PRO A 48 14.32 12.68 -21.97
C PRO A 48 12.98 12.62 -21.23
N PRO A 49 12.11 13.64 -21.39
CA PRO A 49 10.81 13.66 -20.75
C PRO A 49 10.04 12.37 -21.09
N PRO A 50 9.37 11.75 -20.11
CA PRO A 50 8.61 10.53 -20.36
C PRO A 50 7.58 10.75 -21.47
N GLU A 51 7.40 9.78 -22.36
CA GLU A 51 6.29 9.77 -23.30
C GLU A 51 4.97 9.89 -22.51
N ARG A 52 4.02 10.69 -23.01
CA ARG A 52 2.69 10.83 -22.39
C ARG A 52 2.10 9.45 -22.09
N GLY A 53 1.73 9.20 -20.83
CA GLY A 53 1.17 7.92 -20.37
C GLY A 53 2.19 6.86 -19.93
N LYS A 54 3.50 7.15 -19.94
CA LYS A 54 4.56 6.27 -19.40
C LYS A 54 5.32 6.97 -18.28
N LEU A 55 4.60 7.34 -17.22
CA LEU A 55 5.25 7.81 -16.01
C LEU A 55 6.03 6.67 -15.35
N PRO A 56 7.21 6.96 -14.79
CA PRO A 56 7.99 6.00 -14.02
C PRO A 56 7.20 5.68 -12.75
N MET A 57 6.63 4.48 -12.69
CA MET A 57 5.90 4.03 -11.50
C MET A 57 6.91 3.60 -10.42
N PRO A 58 6.68 3.92 -9.14
CA PRO A 58 7.58 3.64 -8.02
C PRO A 58 8.01 2.18 -7.91
N PHE A 59 7.14 1.24 -8.32
CA PHE A 59 7.30 -0.18 -8.07
C PHE A 59 7.35 -1.06 -9.33
N ARG A 60 7.21 -0.50 -10.55
CA ARG A 60 7.21 -1.33 -11.77
C ARG A 60 8.61 -1.85 -12.10
N GLY A 61 8.77 -3.17 -12.01
CA GLY A 61 9.95 -3.94 -12.41
C GLY A 61 10.18 -4.17 -13.91
N ARG A 62 9.38 -3.60 -14.83
CA ARG A 62 9.48 -3.89 -16.29
C ARG A 62 9.45 -2.67 -17.22
N THR A 63 9.99 -1.54 -16.79
CA THR A 63 10.13 -0.38 -17.69
C THR A 63 11.47 -0.44 -18.40
N ARG A 64 11.47 -0.37 -19.74
CA ARG A 64 12.68 -0.29 -20.58
C ARG A 64 13.58 0.82 -20.02
N CYS A 65 14.76 0.47 -19.54
CA CYS A 65 15.73 1.45 -19.03
C CYS A 65 15.97 2.51 -20.11
N ILE A 66 15.69 3.78 -19.79
CA ILE A 66 15.77 4.90 -20.75
C ILE A 66 17.23 5.17 -21.17
N LEU A 67 18.19 4.85 -20.29
CA LEU A 67 19.62 5.08 -20.52
C LEU A 67 20.25 4.05 -21.48
N CYS A 68 19.90 2.77 -21.38
CA CYS A 68 20.45 1.70 -22.24
C CYS A 68 19.48 1.17 -23.30
N SER A 69 18.20 1.52 -23.23
CA SER A 69 17.14 0.96 -24.07
C SER A 69 16.97 -0.58 -23.96
N CYS A 70 17.43 -1.19 -22.87
CA CYS A 70 17.48 -2.63 -22.68
C CYS A 70 16.45 -3.12 -21.65
N TYR A 71 15.79 -4.25 -21.94
CA TYR A 71 14.77 -4.88 -21.09
C TYR A 71 15.36 -5.66 -19.89
N GLN A 72 16.68 -5.83 -19.86
CA GLN A 72 17.42 -6.55 -18.81
C GLN A 72 18.06 -5.63 -17.77
N CYS A 73 18.06 -4.31 -18.00
CA CYS A 73 18.32 -3.37 -16.92
C CYS A 73 17.04 -3.25 -16.11
N LEU A 74 17.09 -3.82 -14.90
CA LEU A 74 16.04 -3.64 -13.92
C LEU A 74 15.79 -2.13 -13.76
N PRO A 75 14.52 -1.65 -13.78
CA PRO A 75 14.20 -0.23 -13.66
C PRO A 75 14.80 0.37 -12.38
N MET A 76 14.96 -0.48 -11.36
CA MET A 76 15.66 -0.24 -10.11
C MET A 76 17.13 0.21 -10.28
N ARG A 77 17.89 -0.33 -11.27
CA ARG A 77 19.30 0.07 -11.49
C ARG A 77 19.51 1.50 -12.00
N CYS A 78 18.45 2.22 -12.39
CA CYS A 78 18.53 3.65 -12.69
C CYS A 78 18.41 4.54 -11.44
N PHE A 79 18.02 3.98 -10.28
CA PHE A 79 17.98 4.71 -9.01
C PHE A 79 19.36 4.92 -8.38
N LEU A 80 20.39 4.23 -8.88
CA LEU A 80 21.79 4.43 -8.49
C LEU A 80 22.38 5.81 -8.86
N VAL A 81 21.62 6.72 -9.46
CA VAL A 81 22.11 8.02 -9.95
C VAL A 81 21.62 9.21 -9.10
N PHE A 82 20.63 9.03 -8.22
CA PHE A 82 20.13 10.06 -7.30
C PHE A 82 19.28 9.47 -6.16
N PRO A 83 19.22 10.10 -4.97
CA PRO A 83 18.34 9.67 -3.89
C PRO A 83 16.85 9.75 -4.30
N VAL A 84 16.16 8.62 -4.28
CA VAL A 84 14.72 8.54 -4.61
C VAL A 84 13.89 9.09 -3.46
N ARG A 85 12.87 9.86 -3.79
CA ARG A 85 11.87 10.41 -2.87
C ARG A 85 10.49 9.98 -3.31
N TYR A 86 9.75 9.38 -2.39
CA TYR A 86 8.38 8.93 -2.61
C TYR A 86 7.38 9.98 -2.10
N TYR A 87 6.39 10.30 -2.93
CA TYR A 87 5.36 11.31 -2.63
C TYR A 87 3.98 10.70 -2.72
N ILE A 88 3.18 10.87 -1.68
CA ILE A 88 1.77 10.47 -1.66
C ILE A 88 0.96 11.60 -2.28
N ILE A 89 0.12 11.28 -3.24
CA ILE A 89 -0.74 12.23 -3.95
C ILE A 89 -2.19 11.76 -3.93
N ASP A 90 -3.08 12.60 -4.44
CA ASP A 90 -4.49 12.32 -4.64
C ASP A 90 -5.30 12.09 -3.35
N PHE A 91 -5.56 13.20 -2.65
CA PHE A 91 -6.29 13.19 -1.38
C PHE A 91 -7.81 13.39 -1.57
N GLU A 92 -8.36 13.15 -2.76
CA GLU A 92 -9.75 13.48 -3.09
C GLU A 92 -10.80 12.68 -2.29
N TYR A 93 -10.39 11.50 -1.79
CA TYR A 93 -11.19 10.62 -0.94
C TYR A 93 -10.77 10.63 0.53
N SER A 94 -9.73 11.38 0.84
CA SER A 94 -9.17 11.42 2.19
C SER A 94 -10.14 12.06 3.17
N VAL A 95 -10.11 11.54 4.39
CA VAL A 95 -10.87 12.08 5.52
C VAL A 95 -9.89 12.52 6.60
N ARG A 96 -10.17 13.68 7.22
CA ARG A 96 -9.44 14.15 8.40
C ARG A 96 -10.39 14.17 9.59
N PHE A 97 -10.06 13.44 10.65
CA PHE A 97 -10.82 13.46 11.88
C PHE A 97 -10.36 14.62 12.80
N PRO A 98 -11.25 15.17 13.63
CA PRO A 98 -10.88 16.18 14.63
C PRO A 98 -9.86 15.65 15.64
N GLU A 99 -8.92 16.49 16.07
CA GLU A 99 -7.86 16.09 17.02
C GLU A 99 -8.40 15.69 18.41
N ASP A 100 -9.58 16.19 18.77
CA ASP A 100 -10.30 15.88 20.01
C ASP A 100 -11.26 14.68 19.88
N SER A 101 -11.32 14.03 18.71
CA SER A 101 -12.20 12.88 18.49
C SER A 101 -11.60 11.58 19.02
N THR A 102 -12.47 10.68 19.49
CA THR A 102 -12.04 9.38 20.01
C THR A 102 -11.86 8.36 18.88
N PRO A 103 -10.99 7.33 19.03
CA PRO A 103 -10.75 6.32 18.00
C PRO A 103 -12.01 5.60 17.49
N GLU A 104 -13.04 5.45 18.34
CA GLU A 104 -14.30 4.80 17.97
C GLU A 104 -15.12 5.64 16.99
N ARG A 105 -14.85 6.95 16.91
CA ARG A 105 -15.45 7.86 15.94
C ARG A 105 -14.69 7.90 14.62
N HIS A 106 -13.50 7.29 14.56
CA HIS A 106 -12.70 7.21 13.33
C HIS A 106 -13.21 6.08 12.44
N ALA A 107 -14.45 6.21 11.98
CA ALA A 107 -15.11 5.23 11.14
C ALA A 107 -15.70 5.87 9.90
N VAL A 108 -15.65 5.15 8.78
CA VAL A 108 -16.26 5.52 7.50
C VAL A 108 -17.16 4.38 7.02
N THR A 109 -18.15 4.70 6.18
CA THR A 109 -19.08 3.73 5.58
C THR A 109 -19.02 3.83 4.06
N GLY A 110 -19.19 2.70 3.36
CA GLY A 110 -19.29 2.64 1.91
C GLY A 110 -17.96 2.71 1.15
N LEU A 111 -18.04 2.50 -0.17
CA LEU A 111 -16.93 2.60 -1.12
C LEU A 111 -16.51 4.08 -1.29
N SER A 112 -15.20 4.33 -1.40
CA SER A 112 -14.65 5.68 -1.56
C SER A 112 -15.23 6.42 -2.78
N ASP A 113 -15.51 5.70 -3.87
CA ASP A 113 -16.04 6.24 -5.14
C ASP A 113 -17.55 6.47 -5.17
N ILE A 114 -18.35 5.89 -4.27
CA ILE A 114 -19.82 6.06 -4.33
C ILE A 114 -20.21 7.39 -3.69
N LYS A 115 -19.92 8.49 -4.39
CA LYS A 115 -20.37 9.83 -4.01
C LYS A 115 -21.85 10.06 -4.36
N ASP A 116 -22.39 9.38 -5.38
CA ASP A 116 -23.74 9.67 -5.91
C ASP A 116 -24.60 8.45 -6.29
N GLY A 117 -24.21 7.22 -5.89
CA GLY A 117 -25.00 6.01 -6.18
C GLY A 117 -25.04 5.62 -7.67
N SER A 118 -24.19 6.23 -8.50
CA SER A 118 -24.09 6.00 -9.95
C SER A 118 -23.02 5.00 -10.36
N ASP A 119 -22.07 4.68 -9.46
CA ASP A 119 -20.88 3.91 -9.82
C ASP A 119 -21.06 2.46 -9.35
N HIS A 120 -20.92 1.52 -10.29
CA HIS A 120 -21.02 0.10 -10.03
C HIS A 120 -19.73 -0.35 -9.32
N PRO A 121 -19.76 -1.38 -8.44
CA PRO A 121 -18.54 -1.95 -7.87
C PRO A 121 -17.49 -2.40 -8.91
N ASP A 122 -17.95 -2.62 -10.15
CA ASP A 122 -17.12 -3.00 -11.30
C ASP A 122 -16.39 -1.80 -11.94
N ASP A 123 -16.77 -0.56 -11.60
CA ASP A 123 -16.10 0.67 -12.01
C ASP A 123 -14.92 1.02 -11.08
N TYR A 124 -14.82 0.35 -9.92
CA TYR A 124 -13.72 0.51 -8.97
C TYR A 124 -12.46 -0.15 -9.55
N VAL A 125 -11.49 0.68 -9.96
CA VAL A 125 -10.30 0.24 -10.71
C VAL A 125 -9.27 -0.47 -9.81
N HIS A 126 -9.43 -0.37 -8.49
CA HIS A 126 -8.46 -0.89 -7.50
C HIS A 126 -8.98 -2.11 -6.74
N ASP A 127 -8.07 -2.96 -6.25
CA ASP A 127 -8.43 -4.17 -5.51
C ASP A 127 -9.24 -3.82 -4.25
N LEU A 128 -10.51 -4.23 -4.26
CA LEU A 128 -11.47 -3.98 -3.18
C LEU A 128 -11.03 -4.72 -1.91
N PHE A 129 -10.92 -4.00 -0.79
CA PHE A 129 -10.62 -4.62 0.50
C PHE A 129 -11.88 -5.14 1.20
N PRO A 130 -11.79 -6.17 2.05
CA PRO A 130 -12.95 -6.94 2.52
C PRO A 130 -14.05 -6.11 3.20
N GLU A 131 -13.68 -5.12 3.99
CA GLU A 131 -14.60 -4.25 4.72
C GLU A 131 -15.20 -3.12 3.87
N MET A 132 -14.59 -2.81 2.73
CA MET A 132 -15.11 -1.82 1.78
C MET A 132 -16.43 -2.27 1.13
N LEU A 133 -16.60 -3.58 1.09
CA LEU A 133 -17.75 -4.26 0.51
C LEU A 133 -18.89 -4.47 1.51
N LEU A 134 -18.66 -4.09 2.76
CA LEU A 134 -19.61 -4.25 3.86
C LEU A 134 -20.27 -2.90 4.17
N PRO A 135 -21.59 -2.85 4.43
CA PRO A 135 -22.28 -1.62 4.80
C PRO A 135 -21.88 -1.10 6.20
N GLU A 136 -21.25 -1.95 7.01
CA GLU A 136 -20.84 -1.60 8.36
C GLU A 136 -19.70 -0.55 8.39
N PRO A 137 -19.74 0.40 9.35
CA PRO A 137 -18.64 1.34 9.54
C PRO A 137 -17.32 0.63 9.84
N HIS A 138 -16.23 1.07 9.21
CA HIS A 138 -14.89 0.51 9.41
C HIS A 138 -13.85 1.61 9.63
N CYS A 139 -12.73 1.23 10.26
CA CYS A 139 -11.62 2.13 10.53
C CYS A 139 -10.80 2.37 9.25
N PRO A 140 -10.79 3.59 8.68
CA PRO A 140 -10.14 3.84 7.39
C PRO A 140 -8.61 3.72 7.48
N PHE A 141 -8.02 3.93 8.66
CA PHE A 141 -6.58 3.74 8.87
C PHE A 141 -6.14 2.28 8.69
N LYS A 142 -7.00 1.32 9.08
CA LYS A 142 -6.74 -0.11 8.85
C LYS A 142 -6.93 -0.49 7.38
N SER A 143 -7.77 0.24 6.66
CA SER A 143 -7.98 0.07 5.23
C SER A 143 -6.80 0.59 4.41
N ASP A 144 -6.23 1.75 4.78
CA ASP A 144 -4.96 2.22 4.21
C ASP A 144 -3.84 1.19 4.43
N ALA A 145 -3.73 0.63 5.64
CA ALA A 145 -2.75 -0.40 5.96
C ALA A 145 -2.90 -1.66 5.09
N TYR A 146 -4.14 -2.11 4.84
CA TYR A 146 -4.40 -3.24 3.96
C TYR A 146 -3.91 -2.98 2.54
N GLN A 147 -4.31 -1.84 1.96
CA GLN A 147 -3.95 -1.48 0.59
C GLN A 147 -2.43 -1.32 0.43
N LEU A 148 -1.74 -0.73 1.42
CA LEU A 148 -0.27 -0.70 1.44
C LEU A 148 0.33 -2.10 1.42
N GLY A 149 -0.22 -3.02 2.22
CA GLY A 149 0.20 -4.43 2.23
C GLY A 149 0.04 -5.10 0.87
N GLU A 150 -1.09 -4.89 0.20
CA GLU A 150 -1.35 -5.41 -1.16
C GLU A 150 -0.40 -4.81 -2.20
N ILE A 151 -0.14 -3.50 -2.15
CA ILE A 151 0.87 -2.85 -3.00
C ILE A 151 2.25 -3.49 -2.77
N PHE A 152 2.65 -3.72 -1.52
CA PHE A 152 3.95 -4.32 -1.25
C PHE A 152 4.02 -5.79 -1.68
N LEU A 153 2.97 -6.59 -1.44
CA LEU A 153 2.93 -7.99 -1.86
C LEU A 153 2.94 -8.12 -3.39
N SER A 154 2.12 -7.34 -4.09
CA SER A 154 2.04 -7.39 -5.57
C SER A 154 3.38 -7.06 -6.24
N HIS A 155 4.20 -6.20 -5.62
CA HIS A 155 5.48 -5.78 -6.19
C HIS A 155 6.70 -6.52 -5.66
N PHE A 156 6.65 -7.06 -4.44
CA PHE A 156 7.81 -7.63 -3.75
C PHE A 156 7.65 -9.09 -3.33
N CYS A 157 6.55 -9.78 -3.64
CA CYS A 157 6.32 -11.19 -3.24
C CYS A 157 7.48 -12.14 -3.61
N LEU A 158 8.17 -11.90 -4.72
CA LEU A 158 9.31 -12.72 -5.16
C LEU A 158 10.53 -12.65 -4.22
N LEU A 159 10.54 -11.71 -3.28
CA LEU A 159 11.59 -11.57 -2.26
C LEU A 159 11.40 -12.50 -1.07
N GLU A 160 10.32 -13.29 -1.00
CA GLU A 160 10.02 -14.16 0.14
C GLU A 160 11.14 -15.15 0.48
N THR A 161 11.88 -15.63 -0.51
CA THR A 161 13.01 -16.56 -0.28
C THR A 161 14.18 -15.88 0.43
N GLU A 162 14.40 -14.59 0.16
CA GLU A 162 15.56 -13.82 0.62
C GLU A 162 15.23 -13.02 1.89
N TYR A 163 14.00 -12.49 1.96
CA TYR A 163 13.48 -11.62 3.02
C TYR A 163 12.11 -12.12 3.53
N PRO A 164 12.01 -13.36 4.05
CA PRO A 164 10.74 -13.93 4.47
C PRO A 164 10.04 -13.11 5.56
N ASP A 165 10.79 -12.48 6.45
CA ASP A 165 10.22 -11.72 7.55
C ASP A 165 9.65 -10.36 7.09
N LEU A 166 10.25 -9.74 6.07
CA LEU A 166 9.67 -8.55 5.42
C LEU A 166 8.32 -8.88 4.78
N ILE A 167 8.25 -10.00 4.05
CA ILE A 167 7.02 -10.45 3.41
C ILE A 167 5.94 -10.83 4.44
N LYS A 168 6.32 -11.42 5.58
CA LYS A 168 5.37 -11.68 6.69
C LYS A 168 4.76 -10.38 7.24
N VAL A 169 5.53 -9.29 7.31
CA VAL A 169 4.94 -8.00 7.71
C VAL A 169 3.90 -7.56 6.69
N PHE A 170 4.19 -7.64 5.39
CA PHE A 170 3.23 -7.28 4.34
C PHE A 170 1.96 -8.15 4.41
N GLN A 171 2.10 -9.47 4.60
CA GLN A 171 0.97 -10.39 4.79
C GLN A 171 0.14 -10.04 6.04
N SER A 172 0.78 -9.60 7.12
CA SER A 172 0.06 -9.19 8.34
C SER A 172 -0.77 -7.93 8.12
N MET A 173 -0.32 -7.01 7.26
CA MET A 173 -1.05 -5.81 6.88
C MET A 173 -2.30 -6.14 6.07
N THR A 174 -2.31 -7.25 5.32
CA THR A 174 -3.44 -7.72 4.52
C THR A 174 -4.34 -8.70 5.26
N ALA A 175 -4.25 -8.75 6.60
CA ALA A 175 -5.13 -9.57 7.42
C ALA A 175 -6.60 -9.21 7.16
N VAL A 176 -7.40 -10.23 6.86
CA VAL A 176 -8.81 -10.07 6.51
C VAL A 176 -9.62 -9.33 7.58
N ASN A 177 -9.40 -9.68 8.87
CA ASN A 177 -9.98 -8.96 9.98
C ASN A 177 -9.19 -7.66 10.24
N PRO A 178 -9.80 -6.46 10.11
CA PRO A 178 -9.09 -5.19 10.30
C PRO A 178 -8.43 -5.04 11.67
N SER A 179 -8.99 -5.65 12.71
CA SER A 179 -8.44 -5.63 14.06
C SER A 179 -7.14 -6.43 14.17
N CYS A 180 -6.91 -7.40 13.29
CA CYS A 180 -5.69 -8.20 13.25
C CYS A 180 -4.55 -7.55 12.45
N ARG A 181 -4.84 -6.51 11.66
CA ARG A 181 -3.81 -5.75 10.92
C ARG A 181 -2.98 -4.93 11.90
N PRO A 182 -1.65 -4.82 11.73
CA PRO A 182 -0.89 -3.78 12.41
C PRO A 182 -1.36 -2.39 11.95
N THR A 183 -1.15 -1.39 12.79
CA THR A 183 -1.14 0.01 12.35
C THR A 183 0.05 0.25 11.42
N VAL A 184 -0.03 1.30 10.58
CA VAL A 184 1.11 1.69 9.73
C VAL A 184 2.36 1.98 10.57
N ALA A 185 2.20 2.59 11.74
CA ALA A 185 3.30 2.84 12.68
C ALA A 185 3.95 1.54 13.20
N GLU A 186 3.15 0.53 13.54
CA GLU A 186 3.65 -0.78 13.97
C GLU A 186 4.36 -1.53 12.84
N ALA A 187 3.82 -1.48 11.62
CA ALA A 187 4.45 -2.07 10.44
C ALA A 187 5.79 -1.38 10.12
N LEU A 188 5.82 -0.04 10.12
CA LEU A 188 7.03 0.77 9.93
C LEU A 188 8.11 0.39 10.94
N LYS A 189 7.75 0.34 12.22
CA LYS A 189 8.67 -0.03 13.30
C LYS A 189 9.23 -1.44 13.10
N SER A 190 8.37 -2.41 12.77
CA SER A 190 8.78 -3.81 12.55
C SER A 190 9.79 -3.94 11.40
N ILE A 191 9.59 -3.20 10.31
CA ILE A 191 10.49 -3.22 9.15
C ILE A 191 11.79 -2.48 9.45
N GLN A 192 11.74 -1.37 10.18
CA GLN A 192 12.93 -0.64 10.60
C GLN A 192 13.82 -1.51 11.52
N GLU A 193 13.22 -2.18 12.50
CA GLU A 193 13.95 -3.11 13.38
C GLU A 193 14.60 -4.25 12.58
N TYR A 194 13.85 -4.83 11.63
CA TYR A 194 14.37 -5.87 10.74
C TYR A 194 15.54 -5.37 9.87
N HIS A 195 15.42 -4.16 9.31
CA HIS A 195 16.44 -3.53 8.47
C HIS A 195 17.73 -3.22 9.24
N ASP A 196 17.63 -2.74 10.48
CA ASP A 196 18.77 -2.31 11.30
C ASP A 196 19.52 -3.49 11.97
N GLY A 197 19.19 -4.73 11.59
CA GLY A 197 19.86 -5.94 12.07
C GLY A 197 19.32 -6.47 13.40
N ALA A 198 18.19 -5.96 13.89
CA ALA A 198 17.46 -6.60 14.98
C ALA A 198 16.60 -7.73 14.41
N GLN A 199 17.05 -8.97 14.58
CA GLN A 199 16.13 -10.11 14.52
C GLN A 199 14.94 -9.82 15.43
N PHE A 200 13.71 -10.02 14.93
CA PHE A 200 12.45 -9.82 15.66
C PHE A 200 12.59 -10.24 17.13
N LYS A 201 12.64 -9.27 18.06
CA LYS A 201 12.53 -9.54 19.49
C LYS A 201 11.07 -9.64 19.89
N GLY A 202 10.37 -10.65 19.37
CA GLY A 202 8.98 -10.91 19.73
C GLY A 202 8.36 -12.05 18.92
N PRO A 203 7.34 -12.74 19.47
CA PRO A 203 6.63 -13.77 18.72
C PRO A 203 5.92 -13.12 17.52
N VAL A 204 6.31 -13.55 16.32
CA VAL A 204 5.60 -13.24 15.07
C VAL A 204 4.13 -13.67 15.22
N PRO A 205 3.16 -12.75 15.09
CA PRO A 205 1.75 -13.10 15.13
C PRO A 205 1.43 -14.12 14.04
N LYS A 206 0.88 -15.27 14.43
CA LYS A 206 0.44 -16.27 13.46
C LYS A 206 -0.71 -15.68 12.64
N PRO A 207 -0.71 -15.83 11.30
CA PRO A 207 -1.85 -15.44 10.49
C PRO A 207 -3.07 -16.23 10.97
N ALA A 208 -4.10 -15.50 11.42
CA ALA A 208 -5.40 -16.10 11.66
C ALA A 208 -6.01 -16.40 10.29
N ILE A 209 -5.94 -17.66 9.88
CA ILE A 209 -6.69 -18.16 8.73
C ILE A 209 -8.15 -18.18 9.14
N ASP A 210 -8.94 -17.23 8.63
CA ASP A 210 -10.38 -17.15 8.88
C ASP A 210 -11.11 -18.12 7.94
N PRO A 211 -12.13 -18.86 8.41
CA PRO A 211 -12.70 -20.01 7.70
C PRO A 211 -13.80 -19.63 6.70
N ILE A 212 -14.02 -18.34 6.42
CA ILE A 212 -15.11 -17.88 5.54
C ILE A 212 -14.54 -17.47 4.18
N PRO A 213 -14.84 -18.24 3.11
CA PRO A 213 -14.38 -17.94 1.75
C PRO A 213 -14.92 -16.60 1.22
N ILE A 214 -14.17 -15.97 0.33
CA ILE A 214 -14.48 -14.66 -0.24
C ILE A 214 -15.80 -14.66 -1.04
N GLU A 215 -16.15 -15.81 -1.62
CA GLU A 215 -17.40 -16.04 -2.35
C GLU A 215 -18.62 -15.90 -1.44
N VAL A 216 -18.50 -16.28 -0.17
CA VAL A 216 -19.57 -16.14 0.83
C VAL A 216 -19.80 -14.68 1.18
N ARG A 217 -18.78 -13.82 1.06
CA ARG A 217 -18.93 -12.37 1.26
C ARG A 217 -19.67 -11.70 0.11
N PHE A 218 -19.32 -12.04 -1.13
CA PHE A 218 -20.03 -11.56 -2.33
C PHE A 218 -21.52 -11.92 -2.31
N GLN A 219 -21.86 -13.10 -1.81
CA GLN A 219 -23.26 -13.53 -1.69
C GLN A 219 -24.05 -12.67 -0.68
N LYS A 220 -23.48 -12.38 0.50
CA LYS A 220 -24.14 -11.54 1.51
C LYS A 220 -24.41 -10.12 1.03
N ILE A 221 -23.56 -9.59 0.15
CA ILE A 221 -23.71 -8.26 -0.45
C ILE A 221 -24.89 -8.24 -1.43
N ARG A 222 -25.03 -9.28 -2.25
CA ARG A 222 -26.17 -9.42 -3.18
C ARG A 222 -27.50 -9.51 -2.44
N GLU A 223 -27.51 -10.18 -1.29
CA GLU A 223 -28.69 -10.32 -0.45
C GLU A 223 -29.05 -9.03 0.33
N ALA A 224 -28.05 -8.23 0.72
CA ALA A 224 -28.27 -6.95 1.40
C ALA A 224 -28.71 -5.82 0.45
N ASN A 225 -28.38 -5.94 -0.84
CA ASN A 225 -28.73 -4.97 -1.89
C ASN A 225 -30.01 -5.32 -2.68
N ALA A 226 -30.71 -6.40 -2.30
CA ALA A 226 -31.98 -6.85 -2.89
C ALA A 226 -33.19 -6.44 -2.03
#